data_AF-A0A109HFP0-F1
#
_entry.id   AF-A0A109HFP0-F1
#
_cell.length_a   1.000
_cell.length_b   1.000
_cell.length_c   1.000
_cell.angle_alpha   90.00
_cell.angle_beta   90.00
_cell.angle_gamma   90.00
#
_symmetry.space_group_name_H-M   'P 1'
#
loop_
_entity.id
_entity.type
_entity.pdbx_description
1 polymer ?
#
loop_
_entity_poly.entity_id
_entity_poly.type
_entity_poly.pdbx_seq_one_letter_code
_entity_poly.pdbx_strand_id
1 'polypeptide(L)'
;MPQPARSLVLLVGDAPQSWRIPFLPAQAAYASVASNFPESPAYAERVRALLAERGQGYALLPATVDRNAERLRRLNALAARLGLDRGPDCRLMRRLARQPVRAALVEQDGRCQWTMLPERAIDIAAGDRAARALADQQLAGYGLALQPETCAVYASWVGQARFPYQWCRVSRR
;
A
#
# COMPACT_ATOMS: atom_id res chain seq x y z
N MET A 1 -7.23 11.51 -10.29
CA MET A 1 -8.32 12.39 -9.79
C MET A 1 -8.47 13.58 -10.73
N PRO A 2 -9.59 13.74 -11.46
CA PRO A 2 -9.76 14.74 -12.51
C PRO A 2 -10.09 16.16 -12.03
N GLN A 3 -10.76 16.35 -10.88
CA GLN A 3 -11.14 17.68 -10.37
C GLN A 3 -10.78 17.84 -8.88
N PRO A 4 -9.48 18.03 -8.55
CA PRO A 4 -9.00 18.08 -7.17
C PRO A 4 -9.73 19.08 -6.27
N ALA A 5 -9.96 20.32 -6.72
CA ALA A 5 -10.68 21.35 -5.95
C ALA A 5 -12.11 20.95 -5.52
N ARG A 6 -12.72 20.03 -6.27
CA ARG A 6 -14.07 19.48 -6.06
C ARG A 6 -14.05 18.08 -5.42
N SER A 7 -12.93 17.71 -4.80
CA SER A 7 -12.74 16.37 -4.25
C SER A 7 -12.52 16.41 -2.75
N LEU A 8 -13.20 15.50 -2.05
CA LEU A 8 -12.90 15.10 -0.69
C LEU A 8 -12.24 13.71 -0.73
N VAL A 9 -11.11 13.57 -0.06
CA VAL A 9 -10.38 12.32 0.10
C VAL A 9 -10.47 11.88 1.55
N LEU A 10 -11.07 10.72 1.76
CA LEU A 10 -11.23 10.07 3.04
C LEU A 10 -10.01 9.20 3.30
N LEU A 11 -9.23 9.54 4.32
CA LEU A 11 -8.11 8.75 4.79
C LEU A 11 -8.68 7.69 5.75
N VAL A 12 -8.89 6.48 5.25
CA VAL A 12 -9.64 5.45 5.98
C VAL A 12 -8.70 4.58 6.80
N GLY A 13 -9.06 4.34 8.06
CA GLY A 13 -8.33 3.46 8.96
C GLY A 13 -7.23 4.14 9.74
N ASP A 14 -6.40 3.33 10.40
CA ASP A 14 -5.36 3.74 11.33
C ASP A 14 -3.94 3.78 10.71
N ALA A 15 -3.80 3.30 9.48
CA ALA A 15 -2.52 3.30 8.77
C ALA A 15 -2.00 4.74 8.66
N PRO A 16 -0.72 5.02 8.98
CA PRO A 16 -0.22 6.38 8.89
C PRO A 16 -0.27 6.89 7.45
N GLN A 17 -0.71 8.13 7.30
CA GLN A 17 -1.02 8.73 5.99
C GLN A 17 -0.04 9.83 5.61
N SER A 18 0.76 10.30 6.56
CA SER A 18 1.63 11.48 6.43
C SER A 18 2.67 11.36 5.32
N TRP A 19 3.21 10.15 5.08
CA TRP A 19 4.17 9.90 4.00
C TRP A 19 3.57 10.02 2.58
N ARG A 20 2.23 10.10 2.47
CA ARG A 20 1.54 10.19 1.18
C ARG A 20 1.37 11.64 0.73
N ILE A 21 1.39 12.60 1.66
CA ILE A 21 1.10 14.03 1.44
C ILE A 21 1.81 14.62 0.20
N PRO A 22 3.11 14.37 -0.06
CA PRO A 22 3.79 14.95 -1.23
C PRO A 22 3.22 14.49 -2.58
N PHE A 23 2.50 13.37 -2.61
CA PHE A 23 1.90 12.79 -3.82
C PHE A 23 0.42 13.15 -3.98
N LEU A 24 -0.12 13.94 -3.05
CA LEU A 24 -1.54 14.26 -2.96
C LEU A 24 -1.84 15.65 -3.55
N PRO A 25 -2.91 15.81 -4.34
CA PRO A 25 -3.24 17.11 -4.92
C PRO A 25 -3.67 18.15 -3.87
N ALA A 26 -2.90 19.23 -3.75
CA ALA A 26 -3.09 20.27 -2.73
C ALA A 26 -4.49 20.93 -2.71
N GLN A 27 -5.23 20.89 -3.82
CA GLN A 27 -6.55 21.51 -3.91
C GLN A 27 -7.68 20.65 -3.32
N ALA A 28 -7.45 19.35 -3.11
CA ALA A 28 -8.46 18.47 -2.52
C ALA A 28 -8.56 18.68 -1.01
N ALA A 29 -9.76 18.44 -0.47
CA ALA A 29 -9.96 18.37 0.96
C ALA A 29 -9.64 16.95 1.46
N TYR A 30 -9.13 16.84 2.69
CA TYR A 30 -8.76 15.58 3.31
C TYR A 30 -9.44 15.45 4.68
N ALA A 31 -10.01 14.28 4.96
CA ALA A 31 -10.60 13.97 6.27
C ALA A 31 -10.18 12.56 6.70
N SER A 32 -9.83 12.40 7.97
CA SER A 32 -9.51 11.10 8.56
C SER A 32 -10.78 10.44 9.05
N VAL A 33 -11.04 9.20 8.67
CA VAL A 33 -12.28 8.49 9.03
C VAL A 33 -11.97 7.07 9.47
N ALA A 34 -12.72 6.58 10.46
CA ALA A 34 -12.49 5.28 11.10
C ALA A 34 -11.03 5.10 11.54
N SER A 35 -10.44 6.19 12.01
CA SER A 35 -9.07 6.21 12.53
C SER A 35 -9.02 5.72 13.98
N ASN A 36 -7.83 5.72 14.57
CA ASN A 36 -7.66 5.46 16.00
C ASN A 36 -8.10 6.63 16.90
N PHE A 37 -8.61 7.73 16.33
CA PHE A 37 -9.12 8.87 17.08
C PHE A 37 -10.63 8.74 17.31
N PRO A 38 -11.14 8.93 18.55
CA PRO A 38 -12.57 8.88 18.82
C PRO A 38 -13.34 9.94 18.04
N GLU A 39 -14.39 9.52 17.34
CA GLU A 39 -15.21 10.42 16.52
C GLU A 39 -16.57 10.69 17.16
N SER A 40 -17.04 11.93 17.02
CA SER A 40 -18.38 12.32 17.46
C SER A 40 -19.39 12.23 16.30
N PRO A 41 -20.69 12.08 16.58
CA PRO A 41 -21.72 12.16 15.54
C PRO A 41 -21.66 13.45 14.71
N ALA A 42 -21.31 14.58 15.35
CA ALA A 42 -21.13 15.86 14.67
C ALA A 42 -19.97 15.84 13.66
N TYR A 43 -18.91 15.07 13.92
CA TYR A 43 -17.82 14.88 12.97
C TYR A 43 -18.29 14.13 11.71
N ALA A 44 -19.06 13.07 11.88
CA ALA A 44 -19.63 12.32 10.75
C ALA A 44 -20.53 13.21 9.88
N GLU A 45 -21.36 14.07 10.49
CA GLU A 45 -22.15 15.06 9.75
C GLU A 45 -21.28 16.07 8.99
N ARG A 46 -20.19 16.54 9.61
CA ARG A 46 -19.25 17.46 8.96
C ARG A 46 -18.60 16.82 7.73
N VAL A 47 -18.21 15.55 7.81
CA VAL A 47 -17.66 14.80 6.66
C VAL A 47 -18.71 14.68 5.55
N ARG A 48 -19.96 14.34 5.87
CA ARG A 48 -21.05 14.30 4.88
C ARG A 48 -21.30 15.64 4.20
N ALA A 49 -21.35 16.72 4.98
CA ALA A 49 -21.53 18.08 4.46
C ALA A 49 -20.38 18.49 3.54
N LEU A 50 -19.13 18.19 3.92
CA LEU A 50 -17.95 18.47 3.12
C LEU A 50 -17.96 17.67 1.80
N LEU A 51 -18.40 16.41 1.84
CA LEU A 51 -18.56 15.61 0.62
C LEU A 51 -19.59 16.24 -0.32
N ALA A 52 -20.73 16.71 0.21
CA ALA A 52 -21.76 17.36 -0.58
C ALA A 52 -21.27 18.69 -1.20
N GLU A 53 -20.49 19.49 -0.46
CA GLU A 53 -19.87 20.73 -0.93
C GLU A 53 -18.88 20.48 -2.08
N ARG A 54 -18.03 19.45 -1.93
CA ARG A 54 -17.00 19.13 -2.92
C ARG A 54 -17.60 18.46 -4.16
N GLY A 55 -18.50 17.51 -3.95
CA GLY A 55 -19.23 16.79 -5.00
C GLY A 55 -18.55 15.50 -5.49
N GLN A 56 -17.25 15.30 -5.24
CA GLN A 56 -16.56 14.04 -5.52
C GLN A 56 -15.91 13.47 -4.26
N GLY A 57 -16.11 12.17 -4.04
CA GLY A 57 -15.51 11.44 -2.92
C GLY A 57 -14.51 10.40 -3.39
N TYR A 58 -13.40 10.31 -2.67
CA TYR A 58 -12.42 9.23 -2.80
C TYR A 58 -12.07 8.67 -1.43
N ALA A 59 -11.72 7.39 -1.39
CA ALA A 59 -11.13 6.73 -0.23
C ALA A 59 -9.68 6.39 -0.53
N LEU A 60 -8.80 6.72 0.41
CA LEU A 60 -7.40 6.38 0.41
C LEU A 60 -7.15 5.30 1.47
N LEU A 61 -6.77 4.12 1.02
CA LEU A 61 -6.56 2.93 1.85
C LEU A 61 -5.10 2.48 1.79
N PRO A 62 -4.57 1.75 2.80
CA PRO A 62 -3.33 1.03 2.62
C PRO A 62 -3.44 -0.02 1.49
N ALA A 63 -2.37 -0.16 0.72
CA ALA A 63 -2.17 -1.32 -0.16
C ALA A 63 -1.15 -2.27 0.48
N THR A 64 -1.37 -3.54 0.25
CA THR A 64 -0.56 -4.64 0.77
C THR A 64 0.80 -4.63 0.08
N VAL A 65 1.85 -4.84 0.85
CA VAL A 65 3.21 -4.91 0.32
C VAL A 65 3.95 -6.05 0.98
N ASP A 66 4.61 -6.87 0.15
CA ASP A 66 5.49 -7.90 0.65
C ASP A 66 6.85 -7.30 1.02
N ARG A 67 7.04 -7.07 2.33
CA ARG A 67 8.30 -6.53 2.88
C ARG A 67 9.45 -7.51 2.72
N ASN A 68 9.19 -8.82 2.68
CA ASN A 68 10.23 -9.83 2.44
C ASN A 68 10.69 -9.76 0.98
N ALA A 69 9.78 -9.62 0.02
CA ALA A 69 10.11 -9.41 -1.39
C ALA A 69 11.01 -8.19 -1.57
N GLU A 70 10.63 -7.07 -0.96
CA GLU A 70 11.37 -5.81 -1.03
C GLU A 70 12.76 -5.93 -0.39
N ARG A 71 12.87 -6.63 0.74
CA ARG A 71 14.17 -6.94 1.36
C ARG A 71 15.05 -7.77 0.43
N LEU A 72 14.52 -8.84 -0.17
CA LEU A 72 15.27 -9.69 -1.09
C LEU A 72 15.71 -8.92 -2.34
N ARG A 73 14.86 -8.06 -2.89
CA ARG A 73 15.21 -7.17 -4.01
C ARG A 73 16.44 -6.31 -3.68
N ARG A 74 16.50 -5.72 -2.48
CA ARG A 74 17.65 -4.93 -2.04
C ARG A 74 18.91 -5.76 -1.83
N LEU A 75 18.78 -6.93 -1.21
CA LEU A 75 19.90 -7.84 -0.99
C LEU A 75 20.49 -8.34 -2.31
N ASN A 76 19.65 -8.68 -3.29
CA ASN A 76 20.09 -9.06 -4.63
C ASN A 76 20.78 -7.89 -5.36
N ALA A 77 20.25 -6.66 -5.24
CA ALA A 77 20.91 -5.49 -5.82
C ALA A 77 22.30 -5.24 -5.21
N LEU A 78 22.45 -5.47 -3.90
CA LEU A 78 23.75 -5.40 -3.24
C LEU A 78 24.68 -6.54 -3.67
N ALA A 79 24.18 -7.78 -3.75
CA ALA A 79 24.94 -8.93 -4.23
C ALA A 79 25.49 -8.69 -5.64
N ALA A 80 24.65 -8.14 -6.54
CA ALA A 80 25.06 -7.80 -7.90
C ALA A 80 26.13 -6.71 -7.95
N ARG A 81 26.01 -5.67 -7.12
CA ARG A 81 27.02 -4.60 -7.01
C ARG A 81 28.37 -5.10 -6.49
N LEU A 82 28.35 -6.09 -5.60
CA LEU A 82 29.54 -6.70 -5.01
C LEU A 82 30.07 -7.90 -5.83
N GLY A 83 29.41 -8.25 -6.94
CA GLY A 83 29.76 -9.42 -7.76
C GLY A 83 29.50 -10.77 -7.11
N LEU A 84 28.75 -10.81 -6.00
CA LEU A 84 28.37 -12.04 -5.29
C LEU A 84 27.33 -12.86 -6.05
N ASP A 85 26.65 -12.23 -7.01
CA ASP A 85 25.66 -12.86 -7.90
C ASP A 85 26.30 -13.70 -9.01
N ARG A 86 27.63 -13.81 -9.04
CA ARG A 86 28.40 -14.59 -10.03
C ARG A 86 29.36 -15.55 -9.34
N GLY A 87 29.66 -16.68 -10.00
CA GLY A 87 30.67 -17.63 -9.55
C GLY A 87 30.15 -19.07 -9.45
N PRO A 88 31.06 -20.06 -9.26
CA PRO A 88 30.71 -21.48 -9.30
C PRO A 88 29.68 -21.83 -8.22
N ASP A 89 28.55 -22.37 -8.67
CA ASP A 89 27.41 -22.81 -7.88
C ASP A 89 26.85 -21.79 -6.87
N CYS A 90 27.08 -20.49 -7.05
CA CYS A 90 26.57 -19.47 -6.14
C CYS A 90 26.91 -19.73 -4.65
N ARG A 91 28.05 -20.38 -4.34
CA ARG A 91 28.31 -21.00 -3.02
C ARG A 91 28.09 -20.05 -1.83
N LEU A 92 28.59 -18.83 -1.93
CA LEU A 92 28.44 -17.83 -0.88
C LEU A 92 26.97 -17.41 -0.70
N MET A 93 26.26 -17.11 -1.79
CA MET A 93 24.83 -16.79 -1.73
C MET A 93 24.01 -17.95 -1.18
N ARG A 94 24.34 -19.19 -1.55
CA ARG A 94 23.69 -20.41 -1.01
C ARG A 94 23.91 -20.58 0.49
N ARG A 95 25.11 -20.27 1.00
CA ARG A 95 25.40 -20.28 2.45
C ARG A 95 24.55 -19.24 3.17
N LEU A 96 24.50 -18.01 2.64
CA LEU A 96 23.74 -16.89 3.22
C LEU A 96 22.22 -17.08 3.12
N ALA A 97 21.74 -17.85 2.13
CA ALA A 97 20.34 -18.17 1.91
C ALA A 97 19.72 -18.88 3.13
N ARG A 98 20.47 -19.77 3.80
CA ARG A 98 20.01 -20.46 5.01
C ARG A 98 19.85 -19.49 6.18
N GLN A 99 20.91 -18.74 6.50
CA GLN A 99 20.90 -17.59 7.40
C GLN A 99 22.05 -16.63 7.06
N PRO A 100 21.86 -15.29 7.18
CA PRO A 100 20.69 -14.59 7.74
C PRO A 100 19.60 -14.23 6.71
N VAL A 101 19.75 -14.60 5.42
CA VAL A 101 18.82 -14.15 4.37
C VAL A 101 17.47 -14.87 4.47
N ARG A 102 17.46 -16.17 4.76
CA ARG A 102 16.25 -17.03 4.83
C ARG A 102 15.44 -16.93 3.53
N ALA A 103 16.04 -17.37 2.45
CA ALA A 103 15.53 -17.30 1.09
C ALA A 103 15.82 -18.58 0.31
N ALA A 104 15.06 -18.83 -0.75
CA ALA A 104 15.46 -19.76 -1.79
C ALA A 104 16.56 -19.12 -2.66
N LEU A 105 17.22 -19.93 -3.48
CA LEU A 105 18.25 -19.49 -4.40
C LEU A 105 17.95 -20.09 -5.77
N VAL A 106 17.89 -19.24 -6.79
CA VAL A 106 17.75 -19.64 -8.19
C VAL A 106 18.98 -19.17 -8.95
N GLU A 107 19.42 -19.98 -9.90
CA GLU A 107 20.44 -19.62 -10.86
C GLU A 107 19.75 -19.41 -12.22
N GLN A 108 19.95 -18.23 -12.82
CA GLN A 108 19.37 -17.85 -14.11
C GLN A 108 20.43 -17.11 -14.92
N ASP A 109 20.68 -17.56 -16.15
CA ASP A 109 21.65 -16.96 -17.09
C ASP A 109 23.05 -16.76 -16.48
N GLY A 110 23.53 -17.74 -15.70
CA GLY A 110 24.83 -17.70 -15.03
C GLY A 110 24.90 -16.71 -13.86
N ARG A 111 23.74 -16.22 -13.38
CA ARG A 111 23.61 -15.35 -12.22
C ARG A 111 22.77 -15.97 -11.12
N CYS A 112 23.13 -15.65 -9.89
CA CYS A 112 22.52 -16.14 -8.68
C CYS A 112 21.55 -15.11 -8.10
N GLN A 113 20.33 -15.52 -7.78
CA GLN A 113 19.35 -14.64 -7.17
C GLN A 113 18.68 -15.31 -5.98
N TRP A 114 18.63 -14.61 -4.85
CA TRP A 114 17.75 -15.02 -3.75
C TRP A 114 16.30 -14.78 -4.12
N THR A 115 15.50 -15.83 -4.04
CA THR A 115 14.06 -15.78 -4.29
C THR A 115 13.30 -16.05 -3.00
N MET A 116 12.02 -15.69 -2.99
CA MET A 116 11.20 -15.90 -1.81
C MET A 116 10.96 -17.40 -1.59
N LEU A 117 10.97 -17.81 -0.33
CA LEU A 117 10.47 -19.13 0.04
C LEU A 117 8.95 -19.15 -0.14
N PRO A 118 8.37 -20.15 -0.84
CA PRO A 118 6.93 -20.20 -1.09
C PRO A 118 6.07 -20.05 0.17
N GLU A 119 6.49 -20.64 1.29
CA GLU A 119 5.81 -20.56 2.58
C GLU A 119 5.85 -19.17 3.23
N ARG A 120 6.67 -18.25 2.71
CA ARG A 120 6.77 -16.86 3.18
C ARG A 120 6.09 -15.86 2.25
N ALA A 121 5.58 -16.33 1.11
CA ALA A 121 4.86 -15.49 0.16
C ALA A 121 3.49 -15.11 0.71
N ILE A 122 3.15 -13.83 0.56
CA ILE A 122 1.83 -13.33 0.90
C ILE A 122 1.02 -13.12 -0.38
N ASP A 123 -0.29 -13.38 -0.30
CA ASP A 123 -1.23 -12.99 -1.35
C ASP A 123 -1.55 -11.49 -1.19
N ILE A 124 -0.84 -10.66 -1.96
CA ILE A 124 -1.04 -9.20 -2.01
C ILE A 124 -2.47 -8.88 -2.44
N ALA A 125 -3.04 -9.61 -3.41
CA ALA A 125 -4.36 -9.34 -3.92
C ALA A 125 -5.44 -9.67 -2.89
N ALA A 126 -5.28 -10.77 -2.13
CA ALA A 126 -6.16 -11.07 -1.00
C ALA A 126 -6.08 -10.02 0.10
N GLY A 127 -4.87 -9.56 0.45
CA GLY A 127 -4.68 -8.47 1.41
C GLY A 127 -5.37 -7.18 0.96
N ASP A 128 -5.24 -6.81 -0.31
CA ASP A 128 -5.89 -5.62 -0.87
C ASP A 128 -7.41 -5.73 -0.87
N ARG A 129 -7.96 -6.91 -1.19
CA ARG A 129 -9.40 -7.17 -1.09
C ARG A 129 -9.90 -7.06 0.35
N ALA A 130 -9.16 -7.62 1.31
CA ALA A 130 -9.49 -7.51 2.74
C ALA A 130 -9.48 -6.06 3.22
N ALA A 131 -8.48 -5.27 2.82
CA ALA A 131 -8.40 -3.85 3.14
C ALA A 131 -9.58 -3.05 2.55
N ARG A 132 -10.01 -3.35 1.32
CA ARG A 132 -11.20 -2.74 0.71
C ARG A 132 -12.48 -3.11 1.45
N ALA A 133 -12.64 -4.37 1.83
CA ALA A 133 -13.83 -4.84 2.55
C ALA A 133 -13.95 -4.17 3.93
N LEU A 134 -12.85 -4.08 4.67
CA LEU A 134 -12.80 -3.36 5.95
C LEU A 134 -13.15 -1.87 5.78
N ALA A 135 -12.54 -1.23 4.78
CA ALA A 135 -12.83 0.17 4.49
C ALA A 135 -14.29 0.42 4.10
N ASP A 136 -14.89 -0.48 3.32
CA ASP A 136 -16.30 -0.38 2.94
C ASP A 136 -17.24 -0.47 4.16
N GLN A 137 -16.93 -1.38 5.09
CA GLN A 137 -17.64 -1.49 6.38
C GLN A 137 -17.51 -0.21 7.21
N GLN A 138 -16.31 0.35 7.29
CA GLN A 138 -16.04 1.59 8.02
C GLN A 138 -16.76 2.80 7.40
N LEU A 139 -16.78 2.89 6.07
CA LEU A 139 -17.44 3.97 5.32
C LEU A 139 -18.96 3.95 5.46
N ALA A 140 -19.56 2.78 5.77
CA ALA A 140 -20.99 2.67 6.01
C ALA A 140 -21.47 3.58 7.16
N GLY A 141 -20.63 3.82 8.18
CA GLY A 141 -20.93 4.75 9.28
C GLY A 141 -21.14 6.21 8.83
N TYR A 142 -20.63 6.58 7.66
CA TYR A 142 -20.80 7.90 7.05
C TYR A 142 -21.90 7.92 5.97
N GLY A 143 -22.57 6.79 5.73
CA GLY A 143 -23.52 6.62 4.63
C GLY A 143 -22.84 6.52 3.26
N LEU A 144 -21.62 5.99 3.22
CA LEU A 144 -20.79 5.89 2.02
C LEU A 144 -20.44 4.44 1.69
N ALA A 145 -20.34 4.14 0.40
CA ALA A 145 -19.86 2.86 -0.13
C ALA A 145 -18.62 3.09 -0.99
N LEU A 146 -17.69 2.16 -0.90
CA LEU A 146 -16.56 2.08 -1.81
C LEU A 146 -17.06 1.62 -3.18
N GLN A 147 -16.40 2.07 -4.26
CA GLN A 147 -16.58 1.57 -5.62
C GLN A 147 -15.37 0.69 -5.98
N PRO A 148 -15.40 -0.63 -5.73
CA PRO A 148 -14.20 -1.49 -5.81
C PRO A 148 -13.55 -1.54 -7.20
N GLU A 149 -14.35 -1.41 -8.25
CA GLU A 149 -13.94 -1.39 -9.65
C GLU A 149 -13.13 -0.14 -10.03
N THR A 150 -13.26 0.93 -9.23
CA THR A 150 -12.52 2.18 -9.45
C THR A 150 -11.19 2.22 -8.69
N CYS A 151 -10.93 1.21 -7.85
CA CYS A 151 -9.74 1.16 -7.02
C CYS A 151 -8.48 0.96 -7.86
N ALA A 152 -7.57 1.91 -7.79
CA ALA A 152 -6.23 1.80 -8.36
C ALA A 152 -5.16 1.83 -7.26
N VAL A 153 -4.10 1.03 -7.45
CA VAL A 153 -2.94 1.02 -6.54
C VAL A 153 -1.91 2.03 -7.03
N TYR A 154 -1.55 2.96 -6.17
CA TYR A 154 -0.52 3.96 -6.41
C TYR A 154 0.70 3.67 -5.54
N ALA A 155 1.88 3.87 -6.11
CA ALA A 155 3.13 3.72 -5.38
C ALA A 155 3.43 4.98 -4.57
N SER A 156 3.96 4.80 -3.37
CA SER A 156 4.55 5.87 -2.56
C SER A 156 5.75 5.33 -1.79
N TRP A 157 6.63 6.22 -1.34
CA TRP A 157 7.91 5.82 -0.74
C TRP A 157 8.35 6.75 0.39
N VAL A 158 9.10 6.18 1.34
CA VAL A 158 9.94 6.92 2.29
C VAL A 158 11.36 6.40 2.15
N GLY A 159 12.26 7.22 1.59
CA GLY A 159 13.57 6.75 1.14
C GLY A 159 13.41 5.58 0.15
N GLN A 160 13.93 4.41 0.51
CA GLN A 160 13.80 3.19 -0.31
C GLN A 160 12.58 2.33 0.05
N ALA A 161 11.89 2.60 1.16
CA ALA A 161 10.76 1.80 1.64
C ALA A 161 9.48 2.15 0.90
N ARG A 162 8.77 1.11 0.43
CA ARG A 162 7.51 1.23 -0.32
C ARG A 162 6.32 1.25 0.64
N PHE A 163 5.42 2.20 0.43
CA PHE A 163 4.16 2.34 1.16
C PHE A 163 2.99 2.55 0.17
N PRO A 164 2.70 1.56 -0.69
CA PRO A 164 1.65 1.73 -1.69
C PRO A 164 0.30 2.02 -1.02
N TYR A 165 -0.59 2.64 -1.78
CA TYR A 165 -1.94 2.96 -1.33
C TYR A 165 -2.94 2.67 -2.42
N GLN A 166 -4.16 2.38 -2.00
CA GLN A 166 -5.28 2.20 -2.89
C GLN A 166 -6.09 3.49 -2.90
N TRP A 167 -6.52 3.87 -4.09
CA TRP A 167 -7.34 5.05 -4.31
C TRP A 167 -8.62 4.60 -5.00
N CYS A 168 -9.73 4.70 -4.28
CA CYS A 168 -11.04 4.25 -4.75
C CYS A 168 -12.00 5.43 -4.78
N ARG A 169 -12.95 5.45 -5.71
CA ARG A 169 -14.09 6.36 -5.60
C ARG A 169 -15.01 5.88 -4.49
N VAL A 170 -15.76 6.82 -3.91
CA VAL A 170 -16.88 6.51 -3.03
C VAL A 170 -18.15 7.15 -3.57
N SER A 171 -19.28 6.49 -3.30
CA SER A 171 -20.62 7.02 -3.53
C SER A 171 -21.40 7.02 -2.22
N ARG A 172 -22.51 7.76 -2.22
CA ARG A 172 -23.51 7.61 -1.18
C ARG A 172 -24.13 6.21 -1.28
N ARG A 173 -24.43 5.64 -0.11
CA ARG A 173 -25.29 4.45 0.00
C ARG A 173 -26.75 4.86 -0.12
#